data_AF-A0A0F5FPW6-F1
#
_entry.id   AF-A0A0F5FPW6-F1
#
_cell.length_a   1.000
_cell.length_b   1.000
_cell.length_c   1.000
_cell.angle_alpha   90.00
_cell.angle_beta   90.00
_cell.angle_gamma   90.00
#
_symmetry.space_group_name_H-M   'P 1'
#
loop_
_entity.id
_entity.type
_entity.pdbx_description
1 polymer ?
#
loop_
_entity_poly.entity_id
_entity_poly.type
_entity_poly.pdbx_seq_one_letter_code
_entity_poly.pdbx_strand_id
1 'polypeptide(L)'
;MKRASLEEIKAMKARGELITDREPKAGEELPPGFWDEAKMIDHHAPTSVHLKLEPEVFDFFKSQGKGHITRMQNVLKAYVRAHTQGKAK
;
A
#
# COMPACT_ATOMS: atom_id res chain seq x y z
N MET A 1 -1.71 -1.50 -10.39
CA MET A 1 -1.09 -2.84 -10.45
C MET A 1 -1.60 -3.54 -11.69
N LYS A 2 -0.70 -4.12 -12.49
CA LYS A 2 -1.13 -5.04 -13.55
C LYS A 2 -1.73 -6.27 -12.87
N ARG A 3 -2.98 -6.60 -13.17
CA ARG A 3 -3.61 -7.84 -12.76
C ARG A 3 -3.39 -8.84 -13.89
N ALA A 4 -2.75 -9.96 -13.62
CA ALA A 4 -2.60 -11.05 -14.57
C ALA A 4 -3.19 -12.30 -13.92
N SER A 5 -3.96 -13.05 -14.69
CA SER A 5 -4.44 -14.38 -14.33
C SER A 5 -3.28 -15.38 -14.34
N LEU A 6 -3.45 -16.51 -13.63
CA LEU A 6 -2.46 -17.58 -13.61
C LEU A 6 -2.10 -18.10 -15.01
N GLU A 7 -3.09 -18.17 -15.90
CA GLU A 7 -2.91 -18.63 -17.27
C GLU A 7 -2.08 -17.63 -18.10
N GLU A 8 -2.31 -16.33 -17.94
CA GLU A 8 -1.51 -15.30 -18.59
C GLU A 8 -0.05 -15.33 -18.13
N ILE A 9 0.20 -15.54 -16.83
CA ILE A 9 1.56 -15.65 -16.29
C ILE A 9 2.26 -16.90 -16.85
N LYS A 10 1.57 -18.04 -16.93
CA LYS A 10 2.12 -19.26 -17.53
C LYS A 10 2.42 -19.07 -19.02
N ALA A 11 1.54 -18.38 -19.75
CA ALA A 11 1.77 -18.09 -21.17
C ALA A 11 2.96 -17.15 -21.36
N MET A 12 3.14 -16.14 -20.50
CA MET A 12 4.33 -15.28 -20.49
C MET A 12 5.61 -16.08 -20.23
N LYS A 13 5.56 -17.06 -19.31
CA LYS A 13 6.66 -17.99 -19.06
C LYS A 13 6.99 -18.81 -20.31
N ALA A 14 5.98 -19.35 -20.97
CA ALA A 14 6.13 -20.15 -22.20
C ALA A 14 6.73 -19.33 -23.36
N ARG A 15 6.40 -18.03 -23.44
CA ARG A 15 6.96 -17.09 -24.41
C ARG A 15 8.35 -16.56 -24.05
N GLY A 16 8.92 -16.97 -22.90
CA GLY A 16 10.24 -16.52 -22.45
C GLY A 16 10.27 -15.06 -21.98
N GLU A 17 9.12 -14.44 -21.73
CA GLU A 17 8.99 -13.03 -21.34
C GLU A 17 9.23 -12.81 -19.84
N LEU A 18 9.31 -13.88 -19.05
CA LEU A 18 9.63 -13.79 -17.64
C LEU A 18 11.15 -13.73 -17.45
N ILE A 19 11.63 -12.63 -16.89
CA ILE A 19 12.99 -12.51 -16.39
C ILE A 19 13.12 -13.46 -15.20
N THR A 20 13.66 -14.65 -15.47
CA THR A 20 13.86 -15.70 -14.48
C THR A 20 15.35 -15.99 -14.45
N ASP A 21 16.08 -15.31 -13.57
CA ASP A 21 17.48 -15.64 -13.35
C ASP A 21 17.55 -16.93 -12.54
N ARG A 22 18.16 -17.97 -13.11
CA ARG A 22 18.30 -19.27 -12.45
C ARG A 22 19.37 -19.21 -11.34
N GLU A 23 20.27 -18.24 -11.43
CA GLU A 23 21.32 -17.98 -10.46
C GLU A 23 21.21 -16.52 -9.98
N PRO A 24 20.21 -16.23 -9.12
CA PRO A 24 20.03 -14.87 -8.63
C PRO A 24 21.28 -14.41 -7.88
N LYS A 25 21.67 -13.15 -8.07
CA LYS A 25 22.71 -12.52 -7.25
C LYS A 25 22.35 -12.67 -5.78
N ALA A 26 23.33 -13.05 -4.96
CA ALA A 26 23.18 -13.10 -3.52
C ALA A 26 22.71 -11.72 -3.01
N GLY A 27 21.60 -11.72 -2.26
CA GLY A 27 21.11 -10.53 -1.58
C GLY A 27 21.97 -10.16 -0.37
N GLU A 28 21.72 -8.98 0.19
CA GLU A 28 22.32 -8.58 1.47
C GLU A 28 21.88 -9.52 2.60
N GLU A 29 22.81 -9.85 3.49
CA GLU A 29 22.52 -10.67 4.66
C GLU A 29 21.73 -9.86 5.69
N LEU A 30 20.58 -10.38 6.13
CA LEU A 30 19.73 -9.71 7.09
C LEU A 30 20.31 -9.87 8.51
N PRO A 31 20.32 -8.82 9.34
CA PRO A 31 20.86 -8.90 10.69
C PRO A 31 20.02 -9.84 11.58
N PRO A 32 20.63 -10.40 12.64
CA PRO A 32 19.88 -11.13 13.67
C PRO A 32 18.75 -10.26 14.24
N GLY A 33 17.55 -10.85 14.40
CA GLY A 33 16.38 -10.17 14.96
C GLY A 33 15.63 -9.27 13.97
N PHE A 34 16.00 -9.23 12.69
CA PHE A 34 15.30 -8.44 11.67
C PHE A 34 13.77 -8.69 11.64
N TRP A 35 13.34 -9.92 11.95
CA TRP A 35 11.93 -10.31 11.93
C TRP A 35 11.23 -10.27 13.30
N ASP A 36 11.91 -9.89 14.38
CA ASP A 36 11.37 -9.99 15.75
C ASP A 36 10.13 -9.09 15.95
N GLU A 37 10.08 -7.96 15.25
CA GLU A 37 8.97 -7.01 15.29
C GLU A 37 7.98 -7.18 14.13
N ALA A 38 8.08 -8.25 13.35
CA ALA A 38 7.21 -8.49 12.22
C ALA A 38 5.76 -8.68 12.71
N LYS A 39 4.87 -7.80 12.27
CA LYS A 39 3.44 -7.85 12.59
C LYS A 39 2.67 -8.31 11.36
N MET A 40 1.81 -9.31 11.54
CA MET A 40 0.76 -9.60 10.58
C MET A 40 -0.24 -8.44 10.58
N ILE A 41 -0.42 -7.81 9.43
CA ILE A 41 -1.38 -6.74 9.24
C ILE A 41 -2.40 -7.23 8.22
N ASP A 42 -3.67 -7.26 8.60
CA ASP A 42 -4.74 -7.51 7.64
C ASP A 42 -4.92 -6.28 6.74
N HIS A 43 -4.60 -6.46 5.46
CA HIS A 43 -4.81 -5.45 4.43
C HIS A 43 -6.27 -5.47 3.97
N HIS A 44 -7.12 -4.69 4.65
CA HIS A 44 -8.45 -4.42 4.13
C HIS A 44 -8.40 -3.40 2.99
N ALA A 45 -9.06 -3.73 1.88
CA ALA A 45 -9.23 -2.78 0.78
C ALA A 45 -10.00 -1.54 1.30
N PRO A 46 -9.61 -0.32 0.90
CA PRO A 46 -10.37 0.87 1.26
C PRO A 46 -11.81 0.76 0.78
N THR A 47 -12.76 1.09 1.66
CA THR A 47 -14.17 1.23 1.27
C THR A 47 -14.32 2.50 0.44
N SER A 48 -14.85 2.37 -0.78
CA SER A 48 -15.19 3.53 -1.60
C SER A 48 -16.44 4.21 -1.03
N VAL A 49 -16.32 5.49 -0.69
CA VAL A 49 -17.41 6.29 -0.14
C VAL A 49 -17.53 7.61 -0.89
N HIS A 50 -18.75 8.15 -0.97
CA HIS A 50 -18.97 9.50 -1.45
C HIS A 50 -18.93 10.46 -0.26
N LEU A 51 -17.88 11.28 -0.17
CA LEU A 51 -17.67 12.25 0.89
C LEU A 51 -17.73 13.66 0.30
N LYS A 52 -18.62 14.50 0.84
CA LYS A 52 -18.66 15.92 0.50
C LYS A 52 -17.59 16.65 1.29
N LEU A 53 -16.84 17.51 0.60
CA LEU A 53 -15.76 18.32 1.17
C LEU A 53 -15.94 19.75 0.72
N GLU A 54 -15.53 20.69 1.56
CA GLU A 54 -15.41 22.08 1.15
C GLU A 54 -14.36 22.20 0.02
N PRO A 55 -14.61 23.05 -1.01
CA PRO A 55 -13.71 23.18 -2.16
C PRO A 55 -12.26 23.49 -1.76
N GLU A 56 -12.06 24.41 -0.81
CA GLU A 56 -10.74 24.82 -0.33
C GLU A 56 -9.92 23.64 0.23
N VAL A 57 -10.58 22.75 0.98
CA VAL A 57 -9.93 21.57 1.56
C VAL A 57 -9.49 20.62 0.45
N PHE A 58 -10.35 20.38 -0.53
CA PHE A 58 -10.01 19.50 -1.65
C PHE A 58 -8.86 20.07 -2.50
N ASP A 59 -8.91 21.37 -2.79
CA ASP A 59 -7.91 22.06 -3.60
C ASP A 59 -6.54 22.08 -2.92
N PHE A 60 -6.50 22.28 -1.59
CA PHE A 60 -5.26 22.17 -0.81
C PHE A 60 -4.56 20.83 -1.04
N PHE A 61 -5.25 19.70 -0.91
CA PHE A 61 -4.64 18.39 -1.13
C PHE A 61 -4.31 18.15 -2.60
N LYS A 62 -5.19 18.56 -3.51
CA LYS A 62 -5.02 18.39 -4.96
C LYS A 62 -3.77 19.12 -5.48
N SER A 63 -3.49 20.32 -4.96
CA SER A 63 -2.31 21.13 -5.34
C SER A 63 -0.98 20.41 -5.09
N GLN A 64 -0.94 19.47 -4.13
CA GLN A 64 0.25 18.70 -3.79
C GLN A 64 0.54 17.55 -4.79
N GLY A 65 -0.23 17.44 -5.87
CA GLY A 65 0.02 16.53 -6.98
C GLY A 65 -0.50 15.11 -6.77
N LYS A 66 0.14 14.14 -7.45
CA LYS A 66 -0.26 12.73 -7.42
C LYS A 66 -0.27 12.21 -5.97
N GLY A 67 -1.30 11.44 -5.62
CA GLY A 67 -1.49 10.90 -4.27
C GLY A 67 -2.23 11.81 -3.29
N HIS A 68 -2.89 12.88 -3.76
CA HIS A 68 -3.71 13.75 -2.89
C HIS A 68 -4.76 12.96 -2.07
N ILE A 69 -5.44 11.99 -2.69
CA ILE A 69 -6.39 11.10 -2.00
C ILE A 69 -5.70 10.30 -0.89
N THR A 70 -4.50 9.76 -1.15
CA THR A 70 -3.73 9.02 -0.14
C THR A 70 -3.34 9.91 1.05
N ARG A 71 -2.96 11.16 0.79
CA ARG A 71 -2.64 12.14 1.85
C ARG A 71 -3.88 12.50 2.67
N MET A 72 -5.02 12.73 2.02
CA MET A 72 -6.30 12.93 2.71
C MET A 72 -6.65 11.73 3.60
N GLN A 73 -6.50 10.51 3.09
CA GLN A 73 -6.74 9.29 3.85
C GLN A 73 -5.82 9.19 5.08
N ASN A 74 -4.55 9.59 4.96
CA ASN A 74 -3.62 9.59 6.08
C ASN A 74 -3.99 10.59 7.17
N VAL A 75 -4.51 11.77 6.80
CA VAL A 75 -5.03 12.76 7.75
C VAL A 75 -6.24 12.21 8.51
N LEU A 76 -7.20 11.60 7.80
CA LEU A 76 -8.36 10.96 8.42
C LEU A 76 -7.93 9.83 9.37
N LYS A 77 -6.94 9.01 8.99
CA LYS A 77 -6.37 7.97 9.86
C LYS A 77 -5.74 8.56 11.12
N ALA A 78 -4.98 9.65 10.99
CA ALA A 78 -4.35 10.32 12.13
C ALA A 78 -5.41 10.88 13.09
N TYR A 79 -6.46 11.49 12.55
CA TYR A 79 -7.61 11.97 13.33
C TYR A 79 -8.27 10.82 14.11
N VAL A 80 -8.60 9.71 13.44
CA VAL A 80 -9.19 8.54 14.11
C VAL A 80 -8.29 8.04 15.24
N ARG A 81 -6.99 7.85 14.98
CA ARG A 81 -6.02 7.39 16.00
C ARG A 81 -5.99 8.31 17.22
N ALA A 82 -5.93 9.62 17.02
CA ALA A 82 -5.92 10.59 18.11
C ALA A 82 -7.18 10.50 19.00
N HIS A 83 -8.33 10.13 18.41
CA HIS A 83 -9.62 10.05 19.11
C HIS A 83 -9.96 8.65 19.64
N THR A 84 -9.23 7.61 19.25
CA THR A 84 -9.41 6.25 19.75
C THR A 84 -8.35 5.85 20.78
N GLN A 85 -7.13 6.40 20.71
CA GLN A 85 -6.07 6.12 21.69
C GLN A 85 -6.35 6.68 23.09
N GLY A 86 -7.30 7.61 23.25
CA GLY A 86 -7.82 8.06 24.55
C GLY A 86 -8.97 7.22 25.12
N LYS A 87 -9.46 6.19 24.39
CA LYS A 87 -10.60 5.35 24.79
C LYS A 87 -10.21 3.94 25.26
N ALA A 88 -8.91 3.66 25.37
CA ALA A 88 -8.41 2.46 26.03
C ALA A 88 -8.15 2.79 27.51
N LYS A 89 -9.21 2.84 28.31
CA LYS A 89 -9.16 2.67 29.77
C LYS A 89 -10.33 1.81 30.20
#